data_AF-A0A7Y9XAG7-F1
#
_entry.id   AF-A0A7Y9XAG7-F1
#
_cell.length_a   1.000
_cell.length_b   1.000
_cell.length_c   1.000
_cell.angle_alpha   90.00
_cell.angle_beta   90.00
_cell.angle_gamma   90.00
#
_symmetry.space_group_name_H-M   'P 1'
#
loop_
_entity.id
_entity.type
_entity.pdbx_description
1 polymer ?
#
loop_
_entity_poly.entity_id
_entity_poly.type
_entity_poly.pdbx_seq_one_letter_code
_entity_poly.pdbx_strand_id
1 'polypeptide(L)'
;MSADAGRDLPGLAKRALDAFAESASRRRDRDALMDNAFAALFDLYRATSSAHRRSPGGRNFSATLAELLTSGNNPDRLSLYVIRSQTAAENGRHEAYRPACWRRSMLELLGEEFVPWRDFLRPGDLEAIQRVDEALVEVAGSARPVNEEEIPAWVPESHWWWWEPARQRGEEAPERHGSGSLDAVGD
;
A
#
# COMPACT_ATOMS: atom_id res chain seq x y z
N MET A 1 -24.20 -18.60 2.35
CA MET A 1 -23.78 -18.74 3.76
C MET A 1 -22.80 -17.63 4.06
N SER A 2 -23.22 -16.58 4.76
CA SER A 2 -22.39 -15.41 5.08
C SER A 2 -21.31 -15.77 6.09
N ALA A 3 -20.05 -15.67 5.68
CA ALA A 3 -18.89 -15.69 6.58
C ALA A 3 -18.66 -14.33 7.29
N ASP A 4 -19.66 -13.44 7.28
CA ASP A 4 -19.56 -12.05 7.77
C ASP A 4 -19.93 -11.89 9.26
N ALA A 5 -20.35 -12.96 9.93
CA ALA A 5 -21.00 -12.90 11.24
C ALA A 5 -20.06 -12.92 12.47
N GLY A 6 -18.76 -12.58 12.32
CA GLY A 6 -17.79 -12.81 13.42
C GLY A 6 -16.68 -11.79 13.63
N ARG A 7 -16.55 -10.74 12.81
CA ARG A 7 -15.51 -9.73 13.01
C ARG A 7 -16.11 -8.44 13.55
N ASP A 8 -15.58 -7.96 14.66
CA ASP A 8 -15.89 -6.66 15.24
C ASP A 8 -15.36 -5.54 14.31
N LEU A 9 -16.11 -5.25 13.24
CA LEU A 9 -15.77 -4.22 12.27
C LEU A 9 -15.65 -2.83 12.92
N PRO A 10 -16.55 -2.41 13.82
CA PRO A 10 -16.37 -1.15 14.55
C PRO A 10 -15.06 -1.11 15.35
N GLY A 11 -14.71 -2.21 16.04
CA GLY A 11 -13.45 -2.30 16.77
C GLY A 11 -12.22 -2.29 15.87
N LEU A 12 -12.26 -2.96 14.71
CA LEU A 12 -11.19 -2.92 13.70
C LEU A 12 -10.99 -1.52 13.15
N ALA A 13 -12.08 -0.84 12.77
CA ALA A 13 -12.04 0.53 12.28
C ALA A 13 -11.46 1.48 13.33
N LYS A 14 -11.92 1.36 14.58
CA LYS A 14 -11.37 2.14 15.70
C LYS A 14 -9.88 1.90 15.89
N ARG A 15 -9.43 0.63 15.90
CA ARG A 15 -8.01 0.29 16.04
C ARG A 15 -7.13 0.91 14.95
N ALA A 16 -7.60 0.90 13.70
CA ALA A 16 -6.87 1.52 12.60
C ALA A 16 -6.73 3.04 12.80
N LEU A 17 -7.83 3.75 13.13
CA LEU A 17 -7.79 5.19 13.39
C LEU A 17 -6.93 5.52 14.62
N ASP A 18 -7.06 4.76 15.70
CA ASP A 18 -6.27 4.95 16.93
C ASP A 18 -4.76 4.79 16.63
N ALA A 19 -4.36 3.83 15.80
CA ALA A 19 -2.97 3.64 15.40
C ALA A 19 -2.42 4.80 14.56
N PHE A 20 -3.20 5.32 13.60
CA PHE A 20 -2.81 6.52 12.85
C PHE A 20 -2.76 7.78 13.72
N ALA A 21 -3.66 7.92 14.71
CA ALA A 21 -3.66 9.01 15.67
C ALA A 21 -2.45 8.93 16.63
N GLU A 22 -2.10 7.73 17.08
CA GLU A 22 -0.88 7.49 17.86
C GLU A 22 0.35 7.85 17.02
N SER A 23 0.38 7.43 15.76
CA SER A 23 1.47 7.77 14.85
C SER A 23 1.59 9.29 14.63
N ALA A 24 0.48 10.00 14.49
CA ALA A 24 0.49 11.45 14.34
C ALA A 24 1.09 12.17 15.57
N SER A 25 0.78 11.69 16.78
CA SER A 25 1.09 12.40 18.03
C SER A 25 2.48 12.09 18.63
N ARG A 26 2.98 10.85 18.52
CA ARG A 26 4.22 10.44 19.18
C ARG A 26 5.47 10.92 18.41
N ARG A 27 6.55 11.20 19.13
CA ARG A 27 7.83 11.67 18.52
C ARG A 27 8.88 10.57 18.29
N ARG A 28 8.81 9.47 19.05
CA ARG A 28 9.73 8.32 18.97
C ARG A 28 9.12 7.18 18.13
N ASP A 29 9.91 6.14 17.87
CA ASP A 29 9.48 4.86 17.27
C ASP A 29 8.77 5.01 15.92
N ARG A 30 9.30 5.92 15.08
CA ARG A 30 8.69 6.37 13.83
C ARG A 30 8.25 5.20 12.94
N ASP A 31 9.10 4.18 12.85
CA ASP A 31 8.99 3.07 11.92
C ASP A 31 7.89 2.11 12.37
N ALA A 32 8.02 1.63 13.61
CA ALA A 32 7.09 0.69 14.20
C ALA A 32 5.67 1.25 14.25
N LEU A 33 5.51 2.55 14.50
CA LEU A 33 4.19 3.17 14.58
C LEU A 33 3.47 3.21 13.22
N MET A 34 4.18 3.53 12.13
CA MET A 34 3.58 3.52 10.80
C MET A 34 3.30 2.08 10.33
N ASP A 35 4.23 1.15 10.58
CA ASP A 35 4.01 -0.27 10.27
C ASP A 35 2.80 -0.85 11.04
N ASN A 36 2.63 -0.49 12.31
CA ASN A 36 1.48 -0.88 13.11
C ASN A 36 0.16 -0.27 12.58
N ALA A 37 0.19 0.98 12.13
CA ALA A 37 -0.97 1.63 11.53
C ALA A 37 -1.39 0.95 10.22
N PHE A 38 -0.44 0.62 9.35
CA PHE A 38 -0.70 -0.17 8.15
C PHE A 38 -1.22 -1.58 8.48
N ALA A 39 -0.65 -2.25 9.48
CA ALA A 39 -1.12 -3.56 9.90
C ALA A 39 -2.59 -3.52 10.39
N ALA A 40 -2.95 -2.52 11.19
CA ALA A 40 -4.33 -2.34 11.66
C ALA A 40 -5.30 -2.00 10.53
N LEU A 41 -4.91 -1.13 9.60
CA LEU A 41 -5.70 -0.82 8.40
C LEU A 41 -5.89 -2.05 7.52
N PHE A 42 -4.85 -2.86 7.40
CA PHE A 42 -4.87 -4.07 6.61
C PHE A 42 -5.80 -5.14 7.21
N ASP A 43 -5.83 -5.30 8.54
CA ASP A 43 -6.81 -6.16 9.21
C ASP A 43 -8.26 -5.72 8.93
N LEU A 44 -8.51 -4.40 8.89
CA LEU A 44 -9.79 -3.85 8.49
C LEU A 44 -10.10 -4.13 7.01
N TYR A 45 -9.13 -3.94 6.11
CA TYR A 45 -9.28 -4.25 4.67
C TYR A 45 -9.71 -5.70 4.47
N ARG A 46 -9.02 -6.66 5.11
CA ARG A 46 -9.34 -8.09 5.03
C ARG A 46 -10.69 -8.48 5.63
N ALA A 47 -11.25 -7.64 6.49
CA ALA A 47 -12.54 -7.85 7.12
C ALA A 47 -13.69 -7.14 6.40
N THR A 48 -13.40 -6.33 5.38
CA THR A 48 -14.40 -5.52 4.68
C THR A 48 -14.46 -5.87 3.20
N SER A 49 -15.64 -5.77 2.61
CA SER A 49 -15.82 -5.79 1.16
C SER A 49 -15.69 -4.37 0.60
N SER A 50 -15.52 -4.25 -0.72
CA SER A 50 -15.55 -2.95 -1.39
C SER A 50 -16.88 -2.20 -1.15
N ALA A 51 -18.00 -2.93 -1.12
CA ALA A 51 -19.32 -2.35 -0.80
C ALA A 51 -19.38 -1.79 0.64
N HIS A 52 -18.77 -2.49 1.61
CA HIS A 52 -18.67 -2.00 2.98
C HIS A 52 -17.83 -0.72 3.07
N ARG A 53 -16.67 -0.66 2.40
CA ARG A 53 -15.82 0.54 2.38
C ARG A 53 -16.49 1.74 1.70
N ARG A 54 -17.31 1.51 0.68
CA ARG A 54 -18.10 2.56 0.00
C ARG A 54 -19.38 2.97 0.72
N SER A 55 -19.77 2.27 1.80
CA SER A 55 -20.94 2.63 2.62
C SER A 55 -20.77 4.00 3.31
N PRO A 56 -21.84 4.62 3.84
CA PRO A 56 -21.72 5.86 4.62
C PRO A 56 -20.72 5.76 5.78
N GLY A 57 -20.68 4.63 6.48
CA GLY A 57 -19.73 4.39 7.57
C GLY A 57 -18.29 4.30 7.08
N GLY A 58 -18.06 3.61 5.95
CA GLY A 58 -16.73 3.52 5.34
C GLY A 58 -16.22 4.86 4.77
N ARG A 59 -17.12 5.69 4.23
CA ARG A 59 -16.78 7.07 3.82
C ARG A 59 -16.44 7.96 5.02
N ASN A 60 -17.16 7.83 6.12
CA ASN A 60 -16.84 8.55 7.35
C ASN A 60 -15.47 8.13 7.90
N PHE A 61 -15.18 6.83 7.93
CA PHE A 61 -13.87 6.31 8.28
C PHE A 61 -12.77 6.91 7.40
N SER A 62 -12.98 6.92 6.07
CA SER A 62 -11.98 7.40 5.10
C SER A 62 -11.73 8.90 5.25
N ALA A 63 -12.76 9.69 5.55
CA ALA A 63 -12.61 11.11 5.85
C ALA A 63 -11.76 11.35 7.11
N THR A 64 -12.04 10.62 8.21
CA THR A 64 -11.22 10.71 9.43
C THR A 64 -9.79 10.23 9.18
N LEU A 65 -9.61 9.17 8.40
CA LEU A 65 -8.29 8.67 8.02
C LEU A 65 -7.51 9.73 7.21
N ALA A 66 -8.15 10.41 6.26
CA ALA A 66 -7.51 11.46 5.46
C ALA A 66 -7.00 12.63 6.33
N GLU A 67 -7.79 13.05 7.31
CA GLU A 67 -7.36 14.05 8.31
C GLU A 67 -6.14 13.55 9.11
N LEU A 68 -6.14 12.28 9.51
CA LEU A 68 -5.02 11.68 10.24
C LEU A 68 -3.75 11.57 9.39
N LEU A 69 -3.85 11.16 8.13
CA LEU A 69 -2.71 11.01 7.23
C LEU A 69 -1.96 12.33 7.00
N THR A 70 -2.68 13.45 7.02
CA THR A 70 -2.13 14.79 6.78
C THR A 70 -1.72 15.53 8.06
N SER A 71 -1.94 14.95 9.25
CA SER A 71 -1.74 15.63 10.53
C SER A 71 -0.55 15.11 11.34
N GLY A 72 -0.04 15.99 12.20
CA GLY A 72 1.07 15.69 13.11
C GLY A 72 2.31 15.19 12.37
N ASN A 73 2.85 14.06 12.82
CA ASN A 73 4.04 13.44 12.24
C ASN A 73 3.75 12.48 11.07
N ASN A 74 2.49 12.24 10.72
CA ASN A 74 2.15 11.25 9.69
C ASN A 74 2.70 11.60 8.30
N PRO A 75 2.68 12.86 7.83
CA PRO A 75 3.27 13.20 6.53
C PRO A 75 4.74 12.77 6.41
N ASP A 76 5.58 13.09 7.40
CA ASP A 76 7.00 12.73 7.35
C ASP A 76 7.24 11.23 7.48
N ARG A 77 6.38 10.53 8.22
CA ARG A 77 6.45 9.07 8.38
C ARG A 77 5.99 8.33 7.13
N LEU A 78 5.00 8.86 6.42
CA LEU A 78 4.56 8.36 5.13
C LEU A 78 5.66 8.57 4.09
N SER A 79 6.28 9.76 4.02
CA SER A 79 7.44 9.97 3.15
C SER A 79 8.57 8.97 3.47
N LEU A 80 8.85 8.72 4.75
CA LEU A 80 9.85 7.72 5.14
C LEU A 80 9.45 6.29 4.75
N TYR A 81 8.16 5.93 4.86
CA TYR A 81 7.65 4.63 4.43
C TYR A 81 7.81 4.45 2.91
N VAL A 82 7.52 5.48 2.12
CA VAL A 82 7.71 5.50 0.67
C VAL A 82 9.19 5.36 0.31
N ILE A 83 10.07 6.15 0.92
CA ILE A 83 11.54 6.05 0.72
C ILE A 83 12.02 4.62 1.01
N ARG A 84 11.56 4.00 2.10
CA ARG A 84 11.92 2.62 2.43
C ARG A 84 11.36 1.60 1.47
N SER A 85 10.17 1.84 0.94
CA SER A 85 9.58 0.98 -0.08
C SER A 85 10.44 1.02 -1.35
N GLN A 86 10.92 2.21 -1.72
CA GLN A 86 11.86 2.39 -2.83
C GLN A 86 13.19 1.69 -2.55
N THR A 87 13.81 1.93 -1.40
CA THR A 87 15.07 1.26 -1.00
C THR A 87 14.91 -0.26 -0.98
N ALA A 88 13.78 -0.79 -0.53
CA ALA A 88 13.51 -2.22 -0.54
C ALA A 88 13.36 -2.77 -1.97
N ALA A 89 12.73 -2.02 -2.88
CA ALA A 89 12.60 -2.40 -4.29
C ALA A 89 13.96 -2.39 -4.99
N GLU A 90 14.74 -1.31 -4.84
CA GLU A 90 16.09 -1.18 -5.39
C GLU A 90 17.03 -2.29 -4.90
N ASN A 91 16.92 -2.67 -3.62
CA ASN A 91 17.71 -3.76 -3.03
C ASN A 91 17.05 -5.14 -3.17
N GLY A 92 15.97 -5.28 -3.95
CA GLY A 92 15.18 -6.51 -4.06
C GLY A 92 15.98 -7.74 -4.52
N ARG A 93 17.13 -7.53 -5.16
CA ARG A 93 18.11 -8.57 -5.55
C ARG A 93 18.80 -9.22 -4.34
N HIS A 94 19.01 -8.46 -3.25
CA HIS A 94 19.81 -8.87 -2.10
C HIS A 94 18.97 -9.09 -0.83
N GLU A 95 17.91 -8.31 -0.63
CA GLU A 95 17.13 -8.26 0.61
C GLU A 95 15.73 -8.90 0.50
N ALA A 96 15.52 -9.68 -0.57
CA ALA A 96 14.26 -10.32 -0.97
C ALA A 96 13.20 -9.34 -1.52
N TYR A 97 12.85 -9.58 -2.78
CA TYR A 97 11.81 -8.93 -3.57
C TYR A 97 10.41 -8.93 -2.91
N ARG A 98 10.11 -9.97 -2.11
CA ARG A 98 8.81 -10.16 -1.44
C ARG A 98 8.46 -9.03 -0.45
N PRO A 99 9.35 -8.63 0.48
CA PRO A 99 9.16 -7.42 1.30
C PRO A 99 8.81 -6.14 0.53
N ALA A 100 9.42 -5.91 -0.64
CA ALA A 100 9.11 -4.75 -1.46
C ALA A 100 7.68 -4.81 -2.03
N CYS A 101 7.28 -5.99 -2.54
CA CYS A 101 5.92 -6.26 -2.99
C CYS A 101 4.88 -6.03 -1.89
N TRP A 102 5.18 -6.43 -0.66
CA TRP A 102 4.32 -6.20 0.51
C TRP A 102 4.10 -4.70 0.75
N ARG A 103 5.18 -3.93 0.87
CA ARG A 103 5.09 -2.48 1.13
C ARG A 103 4.37 -1.74 0.00
N ARG A 104 4.70 -2.09 -1.25
CA ARG A 104 4.03 -1.54 -2.43
C ARG A 104 2.54 -1.84 -2.45
N SER A 105 2.13 -3.04 -2.01
CA SER A 105 0.72 -3.42 -1.86
C SER A 105 0.00 -2.63 -0.77
N MET A 106 0.65 -2.36 0.36
CA MET A 106 0.06 -1.56 1.42
C MET A 106 -0.18 -0.11 0.96
N LEU A 107 0.76 0.45 0.19
CA LEU A 107 0.60 1.77 -0.42
C LEU A 107 -0.54 1.78 -1.45
N GLU A 108 -0.61 0.79 -2.34
CA GLU A 108 -1.70 0.67 -3.34
C GLU A 108 -3.07 0.60 -2.65
N LEU A 109 -3.23 -0.30 -1.68
CA LEU A 109 -4.49 -0.45 -0.97
C LEU A 109 -4.89 0.83 -0.22
N LEU A 110 -3.95 1.52 0.41
CA LEU A 110 -4.24 2.80 1.06
C LEU A 110 -4.81 3.82 0.06
N GLY A 111 -4.19 3.91 -1.13
CA GLY A 111 -4.55 4.84 -2.20
C GLY A 111 -5.86 4.53 -2.91
N GLU A 112 -6.09 3.26 -3.23
CA GLU A 112 -7.22 2.83 -4.06
C GLU A 112 -8.48 2.54 -3.25
N GLU A 113 -8.32 2.03 -2.02
CA GLU A 113 -9.44 1.49 -1.24
C GLU A 113 -9.90 2.39 -0.09
N PHE A 114 -9.09 3.38 0.31
CA PHE A 114 -9.37 4.23 1.45
C PHE A 114 -9.28 5.73 1.15
N VAL A 115 -8.10 6.25 0.83
CA VAL A 115 -7.89 7.69 0.62
C VAL A 115 -7.05 7.88 -0.65
N PRO A 116 -7.50 8.65 -1.65
CA PRO A 116 -6.70 8.93 -2.84
C PRO A 116 -5.33 9.51 -2.48
N TRP A 117 -4.25 8.97 -3.07
CA TRP A 117 -2.89 9.39 -2.74
C TRP A 117 -2.64 10.89 -2.87
N ARG A 118 -3.23 11.54 -3.87
CA ARG A 118 -3.11 12.99 -4.09
C ARG A 118 -3.59 13.84 -2.91
N ASP A 119 -4.41 13.27 -2.04
CA ASP A 119 -4.99 13.98 -0.89
C ASP A 119 -4.03 14.00 0.31
N PHE A 120 -3.01 13.14 0.34
CA PHE A 120 -2.12 13.03 1.51
C PHE A 120 -0.62 12.83 1.22
N LEU A 121 -0.24 12.37 0.02
CA LEU A 121 1.17 12.24 -0.37
C LEU A 121 1.69 13.55 -0.96
N ARG A 122 2.96 13.84 -0.70
CA ARG A 122 3.65 14.97 -1.31
C ARG A 122 3.96 14.64 -2.78
N PRO A 123 4.12 15.63 -3.66
CA PRO A 123 4.47 15.39 -5.06
C PRO A 123 5.71 14.49 -5.23
N GLY A 124 6.76 14.71 -4.43
CA GLY A 124 7.96 13.87 -4.46
C GLY A 124 7.72 12.41 -4.02
N ASP A 125 6.76 12.18 -3.12
CA ASP A 125 6.39 10.82 -2.69
C ASP A 125 5.58 10.10 -3.78
N LEU A 126 4.71 10.82 -4.50
CA LEU A 126 3.97 10.29 -5.65
C LEU A 126 4.92 9.84 -6.76
N GLU A 127 5.92 10.67 -7.09
CA GLU A 127 6.97 10.30 -8.03
C GLU A 127 7.79 9.11 -7.53
N ALA A 128 8.07 9.04 -6.22
CA ALA A 128 8.80 7.93 -5.64
C ALA A 128 8.03 6.60 -5.75
N ILE A 129 6.69 6.59 -5.71
CA ILE A 129 5.90 5.38 -5.97
C ILE A 129 6.15 4.87 -7.39
N GLN A 130 6.21 5.75 -8.39
CA GLN A 130 6.55 5.34 -9.76
C GLN A 130 7.96 4.75 -9.83
N ARG A 131 8.93 5.36 -9.12
CA ARG A 131 10.30 4.82 -9.02
C ARG A 131 10.35 3.47 -8.32
N VAL A 132 9.47 3.19 -7.37
CA VAL A 132 9.34 1.85 -6.77
C VAL A 132 8.94 0.84 -7.83
N ASP A 133 7.96 1.16 -8.68
CA ASP A 133 7.49 0.28 -9.75
C ASP A 133 8.59 0.03 -10.79
N GLU A 134 9.31 1.07 -11.20
CA GLU A 134 10.48 0.98 -12.09
C GLU A 134 11.58 0.10 -11.49
N ALA A 135 11.92 0.30 -10.21
CA ALA A 135 12.92 -0.50 -9.50
C ALA A 135 12.49 -1.97 -9.43
N LEU A 136 11.21 -2.26 -9.14
CA LEU A 136 10.67 -3.62 -9.12
C LEU A 136 10.81 -4.29 -10.49
N VAL A 137 10.52 -3.59 -11.59
CA VAL A 137 10.77 -4.11 -12.95
C VAL A 137 12.26 -4.41 -13.16
N GLU A 138 13.14 -3.48 -12.78
CA GLU A 138 14.58 -3.63 -13.00
C GLU A 138 15.18 -4.80 -12.20
N VAL A 139 14.73 -4.99 -10.96
CA VAL A 139 15.23 -6.08 -10.12
C VAL A 139 14.58 -7.42 -10.44
N ALA A 140 13.38 -7.43 -11.03
CA ALA A 140 12.64 -8.65 -11.37
C ALA A 140 13.48 -9.64 -12.17
N GLY A 141 14.29 -9.19 -13.15
CA GLY A 141 15.12 -10.05 -14.02
C GLY A 141 16.14 -10.93 -13.30
N SER A 142 16.49 -10.58 -12.07
CA SER A 142 17.46 -11.33 -11.25
C SER A 142 16.90 -11.75 -9.89
N ALA A 143 15.66 -11.36 -9.58
CA ALA A 143 14.99 -11.75 -8.36
C ALA A 143 14.50 -13.20 -8.40
N ARG A 144 14.52 -13.87 -7.25
CA ARG A 144 13.86 -15.17 -7.09
C ARG A 144 12.34 -15.01 -7.29
N PRO A 145 11.65 -15.94 -7.99
CA PRO A 145 10.20 -15.91 -8.09
C PRO A 145 9.59 -16.04 -6.71
N VAL A 146 8.50 -15.32 -6.49
CA VAL A 146 7.64 -15.55 -5.34
C VAL A 146 6.79 -16.76 -5.68
N ASN A 147 6.83 -17.80 -4.83
CA ASN A 147 5.99 -18.97 -5.05
C ASN A 147 4.51 -18.58 -4.88
N GLU A 148 3.59 -19.17 -5.64
CA GLU A 148 2.15 -18.86 -5.52
C GLU A 148 1.63 -19.05 -4.08
N GLU A 149 2.13 -20.06 -3.36
CA GLU A 149 1.80 -20.31 -1.95
C GLU A 149 2.25 -19.18 -1.00
N GLU A 150 3.23 -18.38 -1.42
CA GLU A 150 3.73 -17.22 -0.68
C GLU A 150 3.02 -15.91 -1.05
N ILE A 151 2.29 -15.90 -2.17
CA ILE A 151 1.47 -14.75 -2.58
C ILE A 151 0.21 -14.76 -1.71
N PRO A 152 -0.03 -13.70 -0.92
CA PRO A 152 -1.18 -13.71 -0.05
C PRO A 152 -2.50 -13.65 -0.83
N ALA A 153 -3.47 -14.49 -0.47
CA ALA A 153 -4.76 -14.61 -1.19
C ALA A 153 -5.64 -13.35 -1.22
N TRP A 154 -5.29 -12.31 -0.46
CA TRP A 154 -5.99 -11.03 -0.46
C TRP A 154 -5.40 -10.03 -1.47
N VAL A 155 -4.23 -10.32 -2.04
CA VAL A 155 -3.55 -9.44 -3.00
C VAL A 155 -4.35 -9.42 -4.30
N PRO A 156 -4.79 -8.24 -4.77
CA PRO A 156 -5.43 -8.11 -6.07
C PRO A 156 -4.48 -8.44 -7.22
N GLU A 157 -4.99 -8.95 -8.34
CA GLU A 157 -4.21 -9.20 -9.55
C GLU A 157 -3.56 -7.93 -10.13
N SER A 158 -4.13 -6.75 -9.85
CA SER A 158 -3.54 -5.46 -10.23
C SER A 158 -2.19 -5.19 -9.57
N HIS A 159 -1.86 -5.88 -8.47
CA HIS A 159 -0.55 -5.82 -7.82
C HIS A 159 0.46 -6.71 -8.53
N TRP A 160 0.61 -6.47 -9.84
CA TRP A 160 1.35 -7.29 -10.81
C TRP A 160 2.75 -7.66 -10.34
N TRP A 161 3.40 -6.82 -9.53
CA TRP A 161 4.76 -7.02 -9.04
C TRP A 161 4.95 -8.36 -8.35
N TRP A 162 3.93 -8.91 -7.68
CA TRP A 162 3.98 -10.23 -7.05
C TRP A 162 4.27 -11.37 -8.04
N TRP A 163 3.78 -11.23 -9.26
CA TRP A 163 3.94 -12.20 -10.34
C TRP A 163 5.06 -11.80 -11.30
N GLU A 164 5.74 -10.68 -11.04
CA GLU A 164 6.70 -10.16 -11.98
C GLU A 164 8.03 -10.89 -12.02
N PRO A 165 8.74 -11.36 -10.96
CA PRO A 165 10.15 -11.73 -11.04
C PRO A 165 10.51 -12.59 -12.26
N ALA A 166 11.27 -11.98 -13.17
CA ALA A 166 10.80 -11.61 -14.50
C ALA A 166 9.96 -12.72 -15.15
N ARG A 167 8.67 -12.41 -15.38
CA ARG A 167 7.50 -13.28 -15.58
C ARG A 167 7.77 -14.76 -15.32
N GLN A 168 8.24 -14.99 -14.10
CA GLN A 168 8.64 -16.24 -13.48
C GLN A 168 9.40 -17.21 -14.40
N ARG A 169 10.14 -16.60 -15.32
CA ARG A 169 11.27 -17.07 -16.13
C ARG A 169 11.06 -18.13 -17.18
N GLY A 170 10.41 -17.72 -18.26
CA GLY A 170 10.80 -18.11 -19.61
C GLY A 170 10.78 -16.92 -20.58
N GLU A 171 11.26 -15.74 -20.17
CA GLU A 171 10.84 -14.45 -20.75
C GLU A 171 11.68 -13.89 -21.90
N GLU A 172 11.06 -13.04 -22.75
CA GLU A 172 11.60 -11.71 -23.06
C GLU A 172 10.65 -10.67 -22.46
N ALA A 173 11.20 -9.68 -21.75
CA ALA A 173 10.53 -8.47 -21.29
C ALA A 173 11.28 -7.26 -21.90
N PRO A 174 10.67 -6.11 -22.27
CA PRO A 174 9.39 -5.52 -21.84
C PRO A 174 8.51 -5.10 -23.07
N GLU A 175 7.33 -4.48 -22.98
CA GLU A 175 7.13 -3.05 -22.64
C GLU A 175 5.85 -2.83 -21.82
N ARG A 176 5.95 -2.10 -20.71
CA ARG A 176 4.80 -1.43 -20.08
C ARG A 176 5.02 0.08 -20.13
N HIS A 177 4.73 0.67 -21.28
CA HIS A 177 4.44 2.10 -21.36
C HIS A 177 2.95 2.31 -21.09
N GLY A 178 2.65 2.95 -19.97
CA GLY A 178 1.29 3.38 -19.66
C GLY A 178 0.96 3.34 -18.19
N SER A 179 1.60 4.21 -17.41
CA SER A 179 0.94 4.80 -16.24
C SER A 179 -0.40 5.34 -16.73
N GLY A 180 -1.49 4.68 -16.35
CA GLY A 180 -2.84 5.01 -16.80
C GLY A 180 -3.16 6.45 -16.42
N SER A 181 -3.26 7.28 -17.46
CA SER A 181 -3.78 8.65 -17.53
C SER A 181 -3.73 9.44 -16.22
N LEU A 182 -2.71 10.29 -16.10
CA LEU A 182 -2.91 11.60 -15.51
C LEU A 182 -4.20 12.20 -16.09
N ASP A 183 -5.04 12.70 -15.20
CA ASP A 183 -6.26 13.42 -15.51
C ASP A 183 -6.07 14.30 -16.76
N ALA A 184 -6.81 13.99 -17.82
CA ALA A 184 -7.02 14.94 -18.90
C ALA A 184 -7.91 16.06 -18.35
N VAL A 185 -7.30 17.00 -17.63
CA VAL A 185 -7.81 18.34 -17.41
C VAL A 185 -7.49 19.15 -18.65
N GLY A 186 -8.53 19.62 -19.32
CA GLY A 186 -8.45 20.60 -20.40
C GLY A 186 -9.84 20.92 -20.91
N ASP A 187 -10.40 22.03 -20.43
CA ASP A 187 -11.52 22.74 -21.03
C ASP A 187 -11.30 23.06 -22.52
#